data_AF-A0A0K1SC32-F1
#
_entry.id   AF-A0A0K1SC32-F1
#
_cell.length_a   1.000
_cell.length_b   1.000
_cell.length_c   1.000
_cell.angle_alpha   90.00
_cell.angle_beta   90.00
_cell.angle_gamma   90.00
#
_symmetry.space_group_name_H-M   'P 1'
#
loop_
_entity.id
_entity.type
_entity.pdbx_description
1 polymer ?
#
loop_
_entity_poly.entity_id
_entity_poly.type
_entity_poly.pdbx_seq_one_letter_code
_entity_poly.pdbx_strand_id
1 'polypeptide(L)'
;RCVESGGPEPGVGCAGRGVITSINFLEENGAYEDIDYVSYDVLGDVVCGGFAMPIRENKAQEIYIVMSGEMMAMYAANNISKGILKYANSGGVRLGGLICNERQTDKELELAEALAKKLGTQLIYFVPRDN
;
A
#
# COMPACT_ATOMS: atom_id res chain seq x y z
N ARG A 1 13.38 -8.17 -10.18
CA ARG A 1 13.03 -9.59 -9.94
C ARG A 1 11.69 -9.60 -9.24
N CYS A 2 10.76 -10.52 -9.55
CA CYS A 2 9.43 -10.53 -8.93
C CYS A 2 9.22 -11.86 -8.20
N VAL A 3 8.55 -11.81 -7.06
CA VAL A 3 8.18 -12.95 -6.23
C VAL A 3 6.74 -12.75 -5.77
N GLU A 4 5.97 -13.83 -5.67
CA GLU A 4 4.58 -13.79 -5.25
C GLU A 4 4.40 -14.70 -4.04
N SER A 5 3.70 -14.20 -3.02
CA SER A 5 3.39 -14.95 -1.80
C SER A 5 1.90 -15.27 -1.75
N GLY A 6 1.57 -16.55 -1.69
CA GLY A 6 0.21 -17.01 -1.40
C GLY A 6 -0.15 -16.92 0.09
N GLY A 7 -1.43 -17.09 0.38
CA GLY A 7 -1.90 -17.36 1.74
C GLY A 7 -1.67 -18.81 2.17
N PRO A 8 -1.82 -19.13 3.46
CA PRO A 8 -1.84 -20.52 3.93
C PRO A 8 -3.03 -21.29 3.33
N GLU A 9 -3.02 -22.62 3.48
CA GLU A 9 -4.14 -23.46 3.06
C GLU A 9 -5.50 -22.93 3.60
N PRO A 10 -6.58 -22.99 2.78
CA PRO A 10 -7.90 -22.52 3.20
C PRO A 10 -8.33 -23.12 4.55
N GLY A 11 -8.68 -22.24 5.50
CA GLY A 11 -9.12 -22.64 6.85
C GLY A 11 -8.00 -22.81 7.88
N VAL A 12 -6.72 -22.72 7.49
CA VAL A 12 -5.57 -22.95 8.39
C VAL A 12 -4.97 -21.65 8.95
N GLY A 13 -5.14 -20.52 8.26
CA GLY A 13 -4.61 -19.25 8.73
C GLY A 13 -5.08 -18.03 7.94
N CYS A 14 -4.58 -16.86 8.35
CA CYS A 14 -4.85 -15.60 7.67
C CYS A 14 -3.81 -15.36 6.57
N ALA A 15 -4.23 -14.73 5.47
CA ALA A 15 -3.35 -14.25 4.40
C ALA A 15 -2.15 -13.45 4.94
N GLY A 16 -2.35 -12.69 6.02
CA GLY A 16 -1.29 -11.95 6.70
C GLY A 16 -0.13 -12.81 7.21
N ARG A 17 -0.34 -14.08 7.55
CA ARG A 17 0.75 -14.98 7.97
C ARG A 17 1.64 -15.38 6.79
N GLY A 18 1.04 -15.55 5.61
CA GLY A 18 1.75 -15.83 4.36
C GLY A 18 2.72 -14.69 4.02
N VAL A 19 2.20 -13.45 4.03
CA VAL A 19 2.99 -12.23 3.78
C VAL A 19 4.20 -12.14 4.72
N ILE A 20 4.00 -12.29 6.04
CA ILE A 20 5.09 -12.22 7.02
C ILE A 20 6.15 -13.29 6.75
N THR A 21 5.71 -14.53 6.51
CA THR A 21 6.62 -15.66 6.29
C THR A 21 7.45 -15.45 5.03
N SER A 22 6.83 -14.97 3.94
CA SER A 22 7.52 -14.71 2.69
C SER A 22 8.52 -13.57 2.79
N ILE A 23 8.18 -12.48 3.49
CA ILE A 23 9.12 -11.36 3.71
C ILE A 23 10.34 -11.85 4.50
N ASN A 24 10.13 -12.58 5.61
CA ASN A 24 11.22 -13.10 6.43
C ASN A 24 12.10 -14.08 5.64
N PHE A 25 11.49 -14.97 4.86
CA PHE A 25 12.24 -15.91 4.02
C PHE A 25 13.13 -15.20 3.00
N LEU A 26 12.62 -14.14 2.34
CA LEU A 26 13.40 -13.34 1.40
C LEU A 26 14.58 -12.64 2.09
N GLU A 27 14.36 -12.10 3.29
CA GLU A 27 15.43 -11.48 4.10
C GLU A 27 16.51 -12.47 4.48
N GLU A 28 16.13 -13.65 5.00
CA GLU A 28 17.05 -14.70 5.42
C GLU A 28 17.92 -15.22 4.26
N ASN A 29 17.44 -15.11 3.02
CA ASN A 29 18.16 -15.52 1.82
C ASN A 29 18.89 -14.36 1.11
N GLY A 30 19.02 -13.19 1.76
CA GLY A 30 19.76 -12.05 1.21
C GLY A 30 19.11 -11.43 -0.04
N ALA A 31 17.79 -11.62 -0.23
CA ALA A 31 17.12 -11.19 -1.45
C ALA A 31 17.08 -9.67 -1.65
N TYR A 32 17.41 -8.88 -0.62
CA TYR A 32 17.42 -7.42 -0.64
C TYR A 32 18.84 -6.82 -0.72
N GLU A 33 19.88 -7.64 -0.81
CA GLU A 33 21.27 -7.18 -1.01
C GLU A 33 21.45 -6.62 -2.43
N ASP A 34 22.17 -5.51 -2.55
CA ASP A 34 22.45 -4.81 -3.81
C ASP A 34 21.20 -4.39 -4.63
N ILE A 35 20.11 -4.02 -3.94
CA ILE A 35 18.87 -3.52 -4.55
C ILE A 35 18.63 -2.06 -4.19
N ASP A 36 18.38 -1.23 -5.20
CA ASP A 36 18.03 0.19 -5.01
C ASP A 36 16.59 0.37 -4.49
N TYR A 37 15.65 -0.45 -4.97
CA TYR A 37 14.23 -0.35 -4.65
C TYR A 37 13.57 -1.72 -4.46
N VAL A 38 12.81 -1.86 -3.37
CA VAL A 38 11.91 -2.98 -3.11
C VAL A 38 10.48 -2.46 -3.08
N SER A 39 9.61 -3.04 -3.90
CA SER A 39 8.18 -2.70 -3.94
C SER A 39 7.37 -3.86 -3.39
N TYR A 40 6.48 -3.54 -2.44
CA TYR A 40 5.51 -4.49 -1.90
C TYR A 40 4.13 -4.12 -2.44
N ASP A 41 3.56 -5.00 -3.26
CA ASP A 41 2.17 -4.90 -3.70
C ASP A 41 1.27 -5.60 -2.66
N VAL A 42 0.46 -4.82 -1.94
CA VAL A 42 -0.28 -5.27 -0.76
C VAL A 42 -1.76 -4.94 -0.93
N LEU A 43 -2.61 -5.92 -0.61
CA LEU A 43 -4.06 -5.77 -0.59
C LEU A 43 -4.50 -4.62 0.35
N GLY A 44 -5.25 -3.67 -0.20
CA GLY A 44 -5.70 -2.45 0.50
C GLY A 44 -7.11 -2.50 1.09
N ASP A 45 -7.87 -3.55 0.82
CA ASP A 45 -9.23 -3.77 1.34
C ASP A 45 -9.22 -4.16 2.83
N VAL A 46 -8.16 -4.81 3.29
CA VAL A 46 -7.99 -5.25 4.67
C VAL A 46 -6.69 -4.73 5.29
N VAL A 47 -6.80 -3.72 6.15
CA VAL A 47 -5.68 -3.22 6.96
C VAL A 47 -5.63 -3.97 8.30
N CYS A 48 -5.42 -5.29 8.25
CA CYS A 48 -5.31 -6.16 9.44
C CYS A 48 -3.87 -6.65 9.66
N GLY A 49 -3.60 -7.23 10.84
CA GLY A 49 -2.26 -7.32 11.44
C GLY A 49 -1.10 -7.77 10.54
N GLY A 50 -1.30 -8.71 9.61
CA GLY A 50 -0.22 -9.13 8.71
C GLY A 50 -0.02 -8.24 7.48
N PHE A 51 -1.07 -7.62 6.95
CA PHE A 51 -0.96 -6.63 5.86
C PHE A 51 -0.34 -5.32 6.34
N ALA A 52 -0.46 -5.02 7.63
CA ALA A 52 0.24 -3.92 8.27
C ALA A 52 1.70 -4.23 8.63
N MET A 53 2.19 -5.47 8.46
CA MET A 53 3.55 -5.84 8.87
C MET A 53 4.64 -5.03 8.16
N PRO A 54 4.59 -4.81 6.82
CA PRO A 54 5.61 -3.99 6.15
C PRO A 54 5.73 -2.57 6.75
N ILE A 55 4.60 -2.03 7.21
CA ILE A 55 4.50 -0.71 7.87
C ILE A 55 4.97 -0.80 9.32
N ARG A 56 4.51 -1.82 10.05
CA ARG A 56 4.75 -1.98 11.50
C ARG A 56 6.20 -2.31 11.81
N GLU A 57 6.84 -3.15 10.99
CA GLU A 57 8.21 -3.61 11.16
C GLU A 57 9.21 -2.80 10.33
N ASN A 58 8.77 -1.65 9.81
CA ASN A 58 9.57 -0.70 9.05
C ASN A 58 10.32 -1.33 7.86
N LYS A 59 9.68 -2.29 7.20
CA LYS A 59 10.19 -2.91 5.95
C LYS A 59 9.97 -2.00 4.76
N ALA A 60 8.88 -1.22 4.78
CA ALA A 60 8.58 -0.19 3.80
C ALA A 60 8.60 1.19 4.44
N GLN A 61 9.41 2.11 3.92
CA GLN A 61 9.56 3.47 4.44
C GLN A 61 8.59 4.45 3.78
N GLU A 62 8.26 4.23 2.51
CA GLU A 62 7.36 5.06 1.73
C GLU A 62 6.17 4.24 1.23
N ILE A 63 4.97 4.77 1.45
CA ILE A 63 3.72 4.13 1.01
C ILE A 63 3.06 4.99 -0.05
N TYR A 64 2.70 4.35 -1.16
CA TYR A 64 1.93 4.95 -2.23
C TYR A 64 0.59 4.23 -2.33
N ILE A 65 -0.51 4.98 -2.35
CA ILE A 65 -1.86 4.41 -2.41
C ILE A 65 -2.41 4.60 -3.81
N VAL A 66 -2.65 3.51 -4.51
CA VAL A 66 -3.39 3.52 -5.78
C VAL A 66 -4.88 3.57 -5.48
N MET A 67 -5.58 4.54 -6.07
CA MET A 67 -7.02 4.75 -5.89
C MET A 67 -7.67 5.27 -7.17
N SER A 68 -9.00 5.36 -7.20
CA SER A 68 -9.79 6.03 -8.24
C SER A 68 -10.69 7.10 -7.60
N GLY A 69 -11.41 7.86 -8.42
CA GLY A 69 -12.45 8.80 -7.96
C GLY A 69 -13.70 8.13 -7.38
N GLU A 70 -13.73 6.79 -7.33
CA GLU A 70 -14.85 6.07 -6.73
C GLU A 70 -14.86 6.20 -5.21
N MET A 71 -16.06 6.30 -4.62
CA MET A 71 -16.23 6.46 -3.18
C MET A 71 -15.50 5.39 -2.36
N MET A 72 -15.55 4.13 -2.81
CA MET A 72 -14.91 3.02 -2.10
C MET A 72 -13.38 3.09 -2.15
N ALA A 73 -12.81 3.54 -3.28
CA ALA A 73 -11.37 3.70 -3.41
C ALA A 73 -10.85 4.83 -2.51
N MET A 74 -11.55 5.97 -2.49
CA MET A 74 -11.23 7.07 -1.58
C MET A 74 -11.40 6.68 -0.10
N TYR A 75 -12.44 5.91 0.22
CA TYR A 75 -12.68 5.40 1.57
C TYR A 75 -11.55 4.46 2.03
N ALA A 76 -11.13 3.53 1.16
CA ALA A 76 -10.00 2.65 1.42
C ALA A 76 -8.71 3.45 1.63
N ALA A 77 -8.42 4.42 0.74
CA ALA A 77 -7.24 5.28 0.86
C ALA A 77 -7.19 6.03 2.20
N ASN A 78 -8.33 6.55 2.67
CA ASN A 78 -8.43 7.20 3.97
C ASN A 78 -8.20 6.23 5.14
N ASN A 79 -8.73 5.00 5.07
CA ASN A 79 -8.52 4.00 6.11
C ASN A 79 -7.06 3.51 6.17
N ILE A 80 -6.44 3.28 5.01
CA ILE A 80 -5.00 2.96 4.91
C ILE A 80 -4.19 4.11 5.53
N SER A 81 -4.48 5.36 5.17
CA SER A 81 -3.78 6.54 5.70
C SER A 81 -3.86 6.63 7.23
N LYS A 82 -5.02 6.32 7.83
CA LYS A 82 -5.16 6.22 9.31
C LYS A 82 -4.29 5.11 9.90
N GLY A 83 -4.22 3.96 9.21
CA GLY A 83 -3.33 2.86 9.58
C GLY A 83 -1.87 3.28 9.58
N ILE A 84 -1.43 4.00 8.53
CA ILE A 84 -0.07 4.53 8.43
C ILE A 84 0.22 5.48 9.59
N LEU A 85 -0.68 6.43 9.87
CA LEU A 85 -0.50 7.41 10.95
C LEU A 85 -0.28 6.73 12.32
N LYS A 86 -0.96 5.60 12.57
CA LYS A 86 -0.78 4.82 13.81
C LYS A 86 0.65 4.30 13.98
N TYR A 87 1.33 3.95 12.89
CA TYR A 87 2.70 3.39 12.91
C TYR A 87 3.78 4.42 12.56
N ALA A 88 3.40 5.58 12.02
CA ALA A 88 4.32 6.65 11.64
C ALA A 88 5.18 7.15 12.82
N ASN A 89 4.62 7.14 14.03
CA ASN A 89 5.32 7.58 15.25
C ASN A 89 6.36 6.59 15.76
N SER A 90 6.18 5.28 15.50
CA SER A 90 7.07 4.23 15.99
C SER A 90 8.09 3.76 14.96
N GLY A 91 7.71 3.79 13.68
CA GLY A 91 8.45 3.10 12.61
C GLY A 91 9.04 4.00 11.54
N GLY A 92 8.86 5.32 11.58
CA GLY A 92 9.44 6.22 10.55
C GLY A 92 8.76 6.15 9.18
N VAL A 93 7.82 5.23 8.96
CA VAL A 93 7.05 5.08 7.72
C VAL A 93 6.21 6.32 7.40
N ARG A 94 6.13 6.69 6.12
CA ARG A 94 5.41 7.88 5.64
C ARG A 94 4.50 7.55 4.45
N LEU A 95 3.43 8.33 4.33
CA LEU A 95 2.60 8.36 3.12
C LEU A 95 3.29 9.23 2.07
N GLY A 96 3.86 8.61 1.04
CA GLY A 96 4.57 9.28 -0.05
C GLY A 96 3.62 10.00 -1.00
N GLY A 97 2.45 9.42 -1.26
CA GLY A 97 1.39 10.07 -2.01
C GLY A 97 0.29 9.15 -2.53
N LEU A 98 -0.66 9.76 -3.22
CA LEU A 98 -1.73 9.05 -3.92
C LEU A 98 -1.39 8.92 -5.40
N ILE A 99 -1.81 7.82 -6.01
CA ILE A 99 -1.76 7.59 -7.45
C ILE A 99 -3.21 7.36 -7.89
N CYS A 100 -3.72 8.23 -8.76
CA CYS A 100 -5.06 8.08 -9.30
C CYS A 100 -5.00 7.18 -10.54
N ASN A 101 -5.71 6.07 -10.53
CA ASN A 101 -5.92 5.20 -11.68
C ASN A 101 -7.31 5.50 -12.26
N GLU A 102 -7.34 6.19 -13.41
CA GLU A 102 -8.54 6.76 -13.98
C GLU A 102 -9.64 5.71 -14.24
N ARG A 103 -10.85 6.03 -13.79
CA ARG A 103 -12.09 5.30 -14.08
C ARG A 103 -13.03 6.10 -14.98
N GLN A 104 -12.57 7.24 -15.50
CA GLN A 104 -13.31 8.13 -16.39
C GLN A 104 -14.57 8.68 -15.71
N THR A 105 -14.46 8.99 -14.42
CA THR A 105 -15.53 9.66 -13.67
C THR A 105 -15.39 11.18 -13.79
N ASP A 106 -16.51 11.90 -13.69
CA ASP A 106 -16.49 13.36 -13.77
C ASP A 106 -15.62 13.95 -12.67
N LYS A 107 -14.69 14.85 -13.04
CA LYS A 107 -13.80 15.59 -12.14
C LYS A 107 -12.91 14.69 -11.27
N GLU A 108 -12.56 13.50 -11.75
CA GLU A 108 -11.74 12.53 -11.02
C GLU A 108 -10.40 13.10 -10.55
N LEU A 109 -9.72 13.85 -11.41
CA LEU A 109 -8.45 14.53 -11.07
C LEU A 109 -8.62 15.53 -9.92
N GLU A 110 -9.61 16.43 -10.02
CA GLU A 110 -9.88 17.45 -8.98
C GLU A 110 -10.19 16.80 -7.63
N LEU A 111 -10.93 15.68 -7.66
CA LEU A 111 -11.31 14.92 -6.48
C LEU A 111 -10.08 14.26 -5.83
N ALA A 112 -9.22 13.65 -6.64
CA ALA A 112 -7.99 12.99 -6.17
C ALA A 112 -7.01 14.01 -5.56
N GLU A 113 -6.82 15.17 -6.19
CA GLU A 113 -6.00 16.27 -5.66
C GLU A 113 -6.57 16.81 -4.33
N ALA A 114 -7.88 17.00 -4.26
CA ALA A 114 -8.54 17.47 -3.05
C ALA A 114 -8.39 16.47 -1.89
N LEU A 115 -8.49 15.16 -2.18
CA LEU A 115 -8.27 14.11 -1.19
C LEU A 115 -6.81 14.10 -0.70
N ALA A 116 -5.83 14.13 -1.62
CA ALA A 116 -4.42 14.18 -1.27
C ALA A 116 -4.11 15.35 -0.33
N LYS A 117 -4.60 16.55 -0.67
CA LYS A 117 -4.44 17.75 0.16
C LYS A 117 -5.07 17.59 1.55
N LYS A 118 -6.25 16.97 1.65
CA LYS A 118 -6.92 16.70 2.94
C LYS A 118 -6.18 15.68 3.80
N LEU A 119 -5.52 14.70 3.17
CA LEU A 119 -4.69 13.71 3.86
C LEU A 119 -3.28 14.25 4.20
N GLY A 120 -2.96 15.48 3.81
CA GLY A 120 -1.64 16.08 4.05
C GLY A 120 -0.55 15.48 3.16
N THR A 121 -0.91 14.99 1.98
CA THR A 121 0.01 14.41 1.00
C THR A 121 -0.21 15.02 -0.38
N GLN A 122 0.41 14.45 -1.41
CA GLN A 122 0.34 14.89 -2.80
C GLN A 122 -0.28 13.81 -3.70
N LEU A 123 -0.92 14.24 -4.79
CA LEU A 123 -1.21 13.36 -5.91
C LEU A 123 0.08 13.26 -6.74
N ILE A 124 0.70 12.09 -6.72
CA ILE A 124 1.99 11.84 -7.39
C ILE A 124 1.80 11.75 -8.89
N TYR A 125 0.75 11.05 -9.30
CA TYR A 125 0.48 10.82 -10.70
C TYR A 125 -1.00 10.50 -10.93
N PHE A 126 -1.49 10.91 -12.10
CA PHE A 126 -2.80 10.54 -12.62
C PHE A 126 -2.57 9.64 -13.84
N VAL A 127 -2.88 8.36 -13.69
CA VAL A 127 -2.73 7.35 -14.75
C VAL A 127 -4.00 7.40 -15.60
N PRO A 128 -3.92 7.90 -16.85
CA PRO A 128 -5.08 7.93 -17.72
C PRO A 128 -5.49 6.51 -18.13
N ARG A 129 -6.79 6.31 -18.36
CA ARG A 129 -7.33 5.04 -18.81
C ARG A 129 -7.04 4.88 -20.30
N ASP A 130 -6.18 3.94 -20.62
CA ASP A 130 -5.89 3.50 -21.99
C ASP A 130 -6.28 2.03 -22.15
N ASN A 131 -7.00 1.68 -23.21
CA ASN A 131 -7.58 0.34 -23.44
C ASN A 131 -6.96 -0.34 -24.66
#